data_AF-A0A2P8Q0M4-F1
#
_entry.id   AF-A0A2P8Q0M4-F1
#
_cell.length_a   1.000
_cell.length_b   1.000
_cell.length_c   1.000
_cell.angle_alpha   90.00
_cell.angle_beta   90.00
_cell.angle_gamma   90.00
#
_symmetry.space_group_name_H-M   'P 1'
#
loop_
_entity.id
_entity.type
_entity.pdbx_description
1 polymer ?
#
loop_
_entity_poly.entity_id
_entity_poly.type
_entity_poly.pdbx_seq_one_letter_code
_entity_poly.pdbx_strand_id
1 'polypeptide(L)' 'MSGSTGEVYRVDWLPGTDVLHGTCHCGAEHTAEDPVAMWEWMLAHPEGHTPEGHTPEGHRHDLV' A
#
# COMPACT_ATOMS: atom_id res chain seq x y z
N MET A 1 -0.91 -27.64 6.07
CA MET A 1 -0.63 -27.02 4.76
C MET A 1 -0.88 -25.54 4.91
N SER A 2 0.17 -24.76 5.17
CA SER A 2 0.08 -23.30 5.25
C SER A 2 -0.34 -22.79 3.88
N GLY A 3 -1.59 -22.34 3.74
CA GLY A 3 -2.03 -21.70 2.51
C GLY A 3 -1.15 -20.48 2.29
N SER A 4 -0.56 -20.36 1.10
CA SER A 4 0.00 -19.08 0.66
C SER A 4 -1.13 -18.07 0.75
N THR A 5 -1.13 -17.23 1.78
CA THR A 5 -2.04 -16.09 1.84
C THR A 5 -1.79 -15.32 0.56
N GLY A 6 -2.77 -15.26 -0.34
CA GLY A 6 -2.59 -14.70 -1.67
C GLY A 6 -2.04 -13.27 -1.61
N GLU A 7 -1.58 -12.75 -2.73
CA GLU A 7 -1.14 -11.35 -2.83
C GLU A 7 -2.31 -10.43 -2.43
N VAL A 8 -2.16 -9.72 -1.31
CA VAL A 8 -3.16 -8.78 -0.81
C VAL A 8 -2.73 -7.38 -1.19
N TYR A 9 -3.55 -6.73 -2.00
CA TYR A 9 -3.47 -5.31 -2.33
C TYR A 9 -4.49 -4.56 -1.46
N ARG A 10 -4.11 -3.40 -0.91
CA ARG A 10 -5.00 -2.55 -0.09
C ARG A 10 -5.15 -1.19 -0.75
N VAL A 11 -6.38 -0.69 -0.82
CA VAL A 11 -6.69 0.65 -1.31
C VAL A 11 -7.59 1.33 -0.29
N ASP A 12 -7.14 2.45 0.24
CA ASP A 12 -7.90 3.32 1.13
C ASP A 12 -8.23 4.63 0.41
N TRP A 13 -9.46 5.14 0.59
CA TRP A 13 -9.79 6.50 0.15
C TRP A 13 -9.42 7.51 1.24
N LEU A 14 -8.77 8.61 0.85
CA LEU A 14 -8.49 9.71 1.79
C LEU A 14 -9.75 10.58 1.97
N PRO A 15 -10.27 10.72 3.21
CA PRO A 15 -11.51 11.46 3.46
C PRO A 15 -11.47 12.90 2.95
N GLY A 16 -12.55 13.32 2.28
CA GLY A 16 -12.68 14.68 1.74
C GLY A 16 -11.92 14.93 0.43
N THR A 17 -11.38 13.88 -0.19
CA THR A 17 -10.68 13.94 -1.48
C THR A 17 -11.11 12.77 -2.38
N ASP A 18 -10.76 12.85 -3.66
CA ASP A 18 -10.84 11.71 -4.59
C ASP A 18 -9.53 10.90 -4.62
N VAL A 19 -8.62 11.13 -3.68
CA VAL A 19 -7.32 10.46 -3.63
C VAL A 19 -7.46 9.05 -3.07
N LEU A 20 -6.89 8.10 -3.80
CA LEU A 20 -6.66 6.72 -3.39
C LEU A 20 -5.25 6.60 -2.82
N HIS A 21 -5.13 5.91 -1.68
CA HIS A 21 -3.86 5.46 -1.13
C HIS A 21 -3.77 3.93 -1.29
N GLY A 22 -2.83 3.48 -2.12
CA GLY A 22 -2.62 2.08 -2.43
C GLY A 22 -1.40 1.51 -1.75
N THR A 23 -1.53 0.32 -1.17
CA THR A 23 -0.42 -0.49 -0.65
C THR A 23 -0.30 -1.78 -1.47
N CYS A 24 0.83 -1.96 -2.13
CA CYS A 24 1.17 -3.16 -2.89
C CYS A 24 1.44 -4.34 -1.93
N HIS A 25 1.35 -5.58 -2.42
CA HIS A 25 1.64 -6.77 -1.61
C HIS A 25 3.10 -6.82 -1.10
N CYS A 26 4.02 -6.08 -1.73
CA CYS A 26 5.41 -5.92 -1.29
C CYS A 26 5.61 -4.85 -0.20
N GLY A 27 4.56 -4.12 0.16
CA GLY A 27 4.59 -3.05 1.17
C GLY A 27 4.88 -1.65 0.61
N ALA A 28 5.17 -1.51 -0.68
CA ALA A 28 5.29 -0.20 -1.32
C ALA A 28 3.93 0.53 -1.30
N GLU A 29 3.98 1.87 -1.21
CA GLU A 29 2.82 2.75 -1.14
C GLU A 29 2.81 3.76 -2.29
N HIS A 30 1.61 4.12 -2.75
CA HIS A 30 1.41 5.12 -3.80
C HIS A 30 0.06 5.82 -3.64
N THR A 31 -0.05 7.06 -4.15
CA THR A 31 -1.30 7.82 -4.16
C THR A 31 -1.67 8.26 -5.56
N ALA A 32 -2.93 8.07 -5.95
CA ALA A 32 -3.45 8.52 -7.23
C ALA A 32 -4.94 8.90 -7.09
N GLU A 33 -5.41 9.89 -7.84
CA GLU A 33 -6.85 10.20 -7.91
C GLU A 33 -7.57 9.30 -8.94
N ASP A 34 -6.85 8.84 -9.97
CA ASP A 34 -7.39 7.95 -10.99
C ASP A 34 -7.34 6.48 -10.54
N PRO A 35 -8.48 5.78 -10.43
CA PRO A 35 -8.53 4.36 -10.12
C PRO A 35 -7.78 3.48 -11.12
N VAL A 36 -7.75 3.85 -12.41
CA VAL A 36 -7.04 3.07 -13.44
C VAL A 36 -5.54 3.19 -13.21
N ALA A 37 -5.02 4.41 -13.05
CA ALA A 37 -3.61 4.63 -12.72
C ALA A 37 -3.19 3.90 -11.44
N MET A 38 -4.05 3.85 -10.41
CA MET A 38 -3.80 3.08 -9.19
C MET A 38 -3.64 1.57 -9.47
N TRP A 39 -4.54 0.99 -10.27
CA TRP A 39 -4.45 -0.44 -10.60
C TRP A 39 -3.28 -0.76 -11.52
N GLU A 40 -3.00 0.09 -12.51
CA GLU A 40 -1.82 -0.04 -13.37
C GLU A 40 -0.54 -0.06 -12.54
N TRP A 41 -0.44 0.84 -11.55
CA TRP A 41 0.68 0.84 -10.61
C TRP A 41 0.73 -0.46 -9.81
N MET A 42 -0.35 -0.89 -9.15
CA MET A 42 -0.35 -2.11 -8.31
C MET A 42 0.06 -3.38 -9.05
N LEU A 43 -0.38 -3.52 -10.31
CA LEU A 43 -0.12 -4.70 -11.14
C LEU A 43 1.23 -4.65 -11.85
N ALA A 44 1.92 -3.51 -11.86
CA ALA A 44 3.24 -3.37 -12.46
C ALA A 44 4.37 -3.99 -11.62
N HIS A 45 4.08 -4.55 -10.44
CA HIS A 45 5.09 -5.24 -9.64
C HIS A 45 5.85 -6.30 -10.47
N PRO A 46 7.21 -6.31 -10.44
CA PRO A 46 8.11 -5.60 -9.52
C PRO A 46 8.57 -4.21 -9.96
N GLU A 47 8.15 -3.71 -11.12
CA GLU A 47 8.59 -2.42 -11.65
C GLU A 47 8.11 -1.27 -10.78
N GLY A 48 9.00 -0.33 -10.45
CA GLY A 48 8.66 0.86 -9.64
C GLY A 48 8.39 0.59 -8.15
N HIS A 49 8.54 -0.65 -7.68
CA HIS A 49 8.31 -1.03 -6.29
C HIS A 49 9.62 -1.47 -5.64
N THR A 50 10.46 -0.51 -5.25
CA THR A 50 11.58 -0.82 -4.36
C THR A 50 11.02 -1.02 -2.96
N PRO A 51 11.30 -2.14 -2.27
CA PRO A 51 11.03 -2.26 -0.85
C PRO A 51 12.00 -1.34 -0.12
N GLU A 52 11.73 -0.04 -0.14
CA GLU A 52 12.32 0.86 0.82
C GLU A 52 11.82 0.38 2.17
N GLY A 53 12.74 -0.15 2.98
CA GLY A 53 12.45 -0.75 4.26
C GLY A 53 11.70 0.25 5.13
N HIS A 54 10.37 0.18 5.08
CA HIS A 54 9.49 0.76 6.08
C HIS A 54 9.79 -0.01 7.36
N THR A 55 10.80 0.45 8.08
CA THR A 55 10.86 0.22 9.52
C THR A 55 9.61 0.93 10.04
N PRO A 56 8.62 0.22 10.60
CA PRO A 56 7.54 0.91 11.27
C PRO A 56 8.18 1.58 12.49
N GLU A 57 8.53 2.86 12.38
CA GLU A 57 8.89 3.67 13.53
C GLU A 57 7.70 3.63 14.48
N GLY A 58 7.93 3.01 15.63
CA GLY A 58 6.89 2.58 16.55
C GLY A 58 5.93 3.70 16.91
N HIS A 59 4.65 3.43 16.67
CA HIS A 59 3.56 4.14 17.31
C HIS A 59 3.60 3.83 18.82
N ARG A 60 4.49 4.50 19.55
CA ARG A 60 4.50 4.51 21.02
C ARG A 60 3.43 5.48 21.50
N HIS A 61 2.19 5.04 21.43
CA HIS A 61 1.13 5.43 22.36
C HIS A 61 1.14 4.28 23.38
N ASP A 62 1.63 4.42 24.61
CA ASP A 62 0.95 5.16 25.68
C ASP A 62 1.93 5.72 26.72
N LEU A 63 1.74 7.00 27.03
CA LEU A 63 1.99 7.58 28.33
C LEU A 63 0.69 7.42 29.14
N VAL A 64 0.63 6.47 30.07
CA VAL A 64 -0.03 6.52 31.40
C VAL A 64 0.48 5.35 32.23
#